data_AF-A0A7Y3DXC4-F1
#
_entry.id   AF-A0A7Y3DXC4-F1
#
_cell.length_a   1.000
_cell.length_b   1.000
_cell.length_c   1.000
_cell.angle_alpha   90.00
_cell.angle_beta   90.00
_cell.angle_gamma   90.00
#
_symmetry.space_group_name_H-M   'P 1'
#
loop_
_entity.id
_entity.type
_entity.pdbx_description
1 polymer ?
#
loop_
_entity_poly.entity_id
_entity_poly.type
_entity_poly.pdbx_seq_one_letter_code
_entity_poly.pdbx_strand_id
1 'polypeptide(L)'
;MKRILLVGICLLALSCKGVSQEKDKTEEKATTQEKKETAYAVSKSEAEWKAELTEMQFYILRKAGTENPGTSEWLRNKEKGTYVCAGCQTPVFKSEHKFDSGTGWPSFDRAIEGNVEYETDYKIGYPRTEEH
;
A
#
# COMPACT_ATOMS: atom_id res chain seq x y z
N MET A 1 -4.62 -85.85 -7.42
CA MET A 1 -4.44 -86.25 -6.02
C MET A 1 -4.06 -85.03 -5.20
N LYS A 2 -4.73 -84.81 -4.04
CA LYS A 2 -4.39 -83.88 -2.92
C LYS A 2 -4.42 -82.37 -3.30
N ARG A 3 -5.42 -81.55 -2.96
CA ARG A 3 -5.96 -81.11 -1.64
C ARG A 3 -4.89 -80.60 -0.66
N ILE A 4 -4.96 -79.29 -0.35
CA ILE A 4 -4.93 -78.64 0.99
C ILE A 4 -3.86 -77.53 1.23
N LEU A 5 -4.40 -76.36 1.57
CA LEU A 5 -3.95 -75.25 2.46
C LEU A 5 -2.57 -74.58 2.27
N LEU A 6 -2.58 -73.27 2.00
CA LEU A 6 -2.43 -72.22 3.04
C LEU A 6 -2.65 -70.82 2.44
N VAL A 7 -3.86 -70.30 2.70
CA VAL A 7 -4.20 -68.87 2.84
C VAL A 7 -3.34 -68.30 3.99
N GLY A 8 -2.81 -67.09 4.03
CA GLY A 8 -2.81 -65.96 3.11
C GLY A 8 -1.91 -64.90 3.74
N ILE A 9 -0.90 -64.46 3.00
CA ILE A 9 -0.18 -63.20 3.22
C ILE A 9 0.03 -62.67 1.81
N CYS A 10 -0.80 -61.72 1.40
CA CYS A 10 -0.48 -60.89 0.25
C CYS A 10 -1.16 -59.55 0.42
N LEU A 11 -0.32 -58.59 0.80
CA LEU A 11 -0.46 -57.15 0.67
C LEU A 11 -1.40 -56.76 -0.48
N LEU A 12 -2.61 -56.32 -0.15
CA LEU A 12 -3.44 -55.54 -1.06
C LEU A 12 -2.84 -54.12 -1.14
N ALA A 13 -1.79 -53.99 -1.94
CA ALA A 13 -1.43 -52.73 -2.55
C ALA A 13 -2.52 -52.40 -3.58
N LEU A 14 -3.55 -51.66 -3.14
CA LEU A 14 -4.54 -51.06 -4.02
C LEU A 14 -3.84 -50.03 -4.91
N SER A 15 -3.53 -50.51 -6.11
CA SER A 15 -3.29 -49.74 -7.31
C SER A 15 -4.48 -48.85 -7.61
N CYS A 16 -4.32 -47.53 -7.44
CA CYS A 16 -5.13 -46.54 -8.14
C CYS A 16 -4.21 -45.79 -9.10
N LYS A 17 -4.21 -46.21 -10.36
CA LYS A 17 -3.83 -45.32 -11.48
C LYS A 17 -4.92 -44.25 -11.59
N GLY A 18 -4.65 -43.09 -10.99
CA GLY A 18 -5.45 -41.88 -11.11
C GLY A 18 -4.95 -41.01 -12.26
N VAL A 19 -5.92 -40.56 -13.07
CA VAL A 19 -5.82 -39.79 -14.30
C VAL A 19 -5.18 -38.41 -14.09
N SER A 20 -4.27 -38.09 -15.02
CA SER A 20 -3.96 -36.78 -15.62
C SER A 20 -4.19 -35.52 -14.78
N GLN A 21 -3.09 -34.85 -14.44
CA GLN A 21 -3.08 -33.46 -13.99
C GLN A 21 -3.73 -32.56 -15.05
N GLU A 22 -4.96 -32.10 -14.81
CA GLU A 22 -5.41 -30.82 -15.33
C GLU A 22 -5.08 -29.73 -14.31
N LYS A 23 -4.44 -28.68 -14.83
CA LYS A 23 -3.92 -27.54 -14.09
C LYS A 23 -5.08 -26.81 -13.44
N ASP A 24 -5.28 -27.02 -12.14
CA ASP A 24 -6.08 -26.12 -11.34
C ASP A 24 -5.23 -24.87 -11.07
N LYS A 25 -5.37 -23.88 -11.94
CA LYS A 25 -4.99 -22.51 -11.63
C LYS A 25 -5.95 -22.07 -10.55
N THR A 26 -5.58 -22.32 -9.29
CA THR A 26 -6.17 -21.63 -8.16
C THR A 26 -6.03 -20.15 -8.45
N GLU A 27 -7.18 -19.55 -8.75
CA GLU A 27 -7.40 -18.13 -8.81
C GLU A 27 -6.80 -17.52 -7.54
N GLU A 28 -5.66 -16.87 -7.71
CA GLU A 28 -5.22 -15.83 -6.80
C GLU A 28 -6.33 -14.79 -6.80
N LYS A 29 -7.21 -14.93 -5.82
CA LYS A 29 -8.28 -13.99 -5.51
C LYS A 29 -7.59 -12.66 -5.20
N ALA A 30 -7.35 -11.87 -6.25
CA ALA A 30 -7.06 -10.47 -6.14
C ALA A 30 -8.26 -9.88 -5.40
N THR A 31 -8.07 -9.61 -4.11
CA THR A 31 -8.98 -8.85 -3.28
C THR A 31 -9.20 -7.52 -3.98
N THR A 32 -10.24 -7.47 -4.81
CA THR A 32 -10.75 -6.23 -5.37
C THR A 32 -11.48 -5.58 -4.22
N GLN A 33 -10.73 -4.85 -3.39
CA GLN A 33 -11.33 -3.91 -2.47
C GLN A 33 -12.16 -2.96 -3.34
N GLU A 34 -13.47 -2.86 -3.06
CA GLU A 34 -14.33 -1.85 -3.66
C GLU A 34 -13.75 -0.48 -3.30
N LYS A 35 -12.93 0.05 -4.20
CA LYS A 35 -12.41 1.40 -4.14
C LYS A 35 -13.63 2.31 -4.26
N LYS A 36 -14.04 2.93 -3.16
CA LYS A 36 -14.95 4.07 -3.20
C LYS A 36 -14.30 5.11 -4.12
N GLU A 37 -14.77 5.19 -5.37
CA GLU A 37 -14.28 6.16 -6.34
C GLU A 37 -14.82 7.54 -5.95
N THR A 38 -14.14 8.19 -5.01
CA THR A 38 -14.15 9.64 -4.95
C THR A 38 -13.41 10.12 -6.19
N ALA A 39 -14.14 10.77 -7.09
CA ALA A 39 -13.56 11.36 -8.29
C ALA A 39 -12.72 12.59 -7.87
N TYR A 40 -11.41 12.41 -7.74
CA TYR A 40 -10.48 13.52 -7.53
C TYR A 40 -10.38 14.37 -8.81
N ALA A 41 -10.26 15.69 -8.64
CA ALA A 41 -10.10 16.62 -9.76
C ALA A 41 -8.86 16.33 -10.62
N VAL A 42 -7.82 15.77 -10.00
CA VAL A 42 -6.61 15.31 -10.69
C VAL A 42 -6.57 13.78 -10.67
N SER A 43 -6.75 13.18 -11.84
CA SER A 43 -6.62 11.73 -12.05
C SER A 43 -5.66 11.48 -13.21
N LYS A 44 -4.63 10.67 -12.94
CA LYS A 44 -3.60 10.27 -13.91
C LYS A 44 -3.28 8.80 -13.73
N SER A 45 -2.83 8.15 -14.79
CA SER A 45 -2.32 6.78 -14.76
C SER A 45 -1.06 6.68 -13.90
N GLU A 46 -0.72 5.45 -13.47
CA GLU A 46 0.51 5.21 -12.73
C GLU A 46 1.76 5.59 -13.54
N ALA A 47 1.73 5.37 -14.85
CA ALA A 47 2.85 5.69 -15.74
C ALA A 47 3.07 7.21 -15.84
N GLU A 48 2.00 8.00 -15.94
CA GLU A 48 2.08 9.46 -15.93
C GLU A 48 2.64 9.97 -14.59
N TRP A 49 2.16 9.42 -13.46
CA TRP A 49 2.70 9.78 -12.15
C TRP A 49 4.19 9.46 -12.01
N LYS A 50 4.62 8.28 -12.47
CA LYS A 50 6.04 7.88 -12.47
C LYS A 50 6.90 8.77 -13.37
N ALA A 51 6.34 9.36 -14.42
CA ALA A 51 7.05 10.25 -15.32
C ALA A 51 7.18 11.67 -14.77
N GLU A 52 6.19 12.14 -14.00
CA GLU A 52 6.18 13.50 -13.44
C GLU A 52 6.87 13.63 -12.08
N LEU A 53 6.77 12.60 -11.23
CA LEU A 53 7.28 12.62 -9.87
C LEU A 53 8.69 12.03 -9.80
N THR A 54 9.50 12.52 -8.86
CA THR A 54 10.72 11.79 -8.48
C THR A 54 10.37 10.42 -7.90
N GLU A 55 11.32 9.49 -7.90
CA GLU A 55 11.11 8.15 -7.33
C GLU A 55 10.62 8.21 -5.88
N MET A 56 11.24 9.06 -5.05
CA MET A 56 10.84 9.27 -3.65
C MET A 56 9.45 9.90 -3.53
N GLN A 57 9.12 10.91 -4.34
CA GLN A 57 7.78 11.51 -4.34
C GLN A 57 6.71 10.49 -4.76
N PHE A 58 6.99 9.67 -5.78
CA PHE A 58 6.09 8.63 -6.22
C PHE A 58 5.89 7.57 -5.12
N TYR A 59 6.97 7.13 -4.48
CA TYR A 59 6.91 6.19 -3.36
C TYR A 59 6.04 6.73 -2.20
N ILE A 60 6.26 7.98 -1.79
CA ILE A 60 5.50 8.60 -0.71
C ILE A 60 4.03 8.81 -1.12
N LEU A 61 3.79 9.56 -2.20
CA LEU A 61 2.44 10.02 -2.57
C LEU A 61 1.55 8.94 -3.17
N ARG A 62 2.12 7.92 -3.82
CA ARG A 62 1.34 6.91 -4.56
C ARG A 62 1.41 5.51 -3.95
N LYS A 63 2.44 5.22 -3.15
CA LYS A 63 2.58 3.94 -2.44
C LYS A 63 2.44 4.08 -0.93
N ALA A 64 1.98 5.24 -0.46
CA ALA A 64 1.84 5.58 0.98
C ALA A 64 3.12 5.29 1.77
N GLY A 65 4.27 5.53 1.13
CA GLY A 65 5.58 5.40 1.75
C GLY A 65 5.87 6.54 2.71
N THR A 66 6.87 6.37 3.55
CA THR A 66 7.37 7.40 4.47
C THR A 66 8.86 7.59 4.23
N GLU A 67 9.31 8.83 4.05
CA GLU A 67 10.75 9.13 3.97
C GLU A 67 11.45 8.91 5.32
N ASN A 68 12.77 8.70 5.31
CA ASN A 68 13.53 8.60 6.55
C ASN A 68 13.49 9.92 7.33
N PRO A 69 13.50 9.87 8.67
CA PRO A 69 13.54 11.10 9.47
C PRO A 69 14.80 11.90 9.15
N GLY A 70 14.66 13.22 9.01
CA GLY A 70 15.78 14.12 8.76
C GLY A 70 16.14 14.33 7.30
N THR A 71 15.52 13.63 6.34
CA THR A 71 15.91 13.69 4.92
C THR A 71 15.20 14.78 4.11
N SER A 72 14.04 15.25 4.59
CA SER A 72 13.24 16.23 3.86
C SER A 72 13.99 17.56 3.67
N GLU A 73 14.07 18.06 2.44
CA GLU A 73 14.58 19.41 2.15
C GLU A 73 13.73 20.49 2.84
N TRP A 74 12.44 20.19 3.07
CA TRP A 74 11.46 21.08 3.69
C TRP A 74 11.49 21.06 5.22
N LEU A 75 12.25 20.14 5.83
CA LEU A 75 12.28 19.94 7.28
C LEU A 75 12.65 21.23 8.02
N ARG A 76 13.75 21.86 7.61
CA ARG A 76 14.28 23.07 8.25
C ARG A 76 13.90 24.36 7.52
N ASN A 77 13.06 24.28 6.49
CA ASN A 77 12.60 25.47 5.79
C ASN A 77 11.82 26.40 6.75
N LYS A 78 12.15 27.69 6.71
CA LYS A 78 11.53 28.79 7.48
C LYS A 78 11.08 29.95 6.58
N GLU A 79 11.18 29.80 5.26
CA GLU A 79 10.74 30.81 4.31
C GLU A 79 9.23 31.03 4.41
N LYS A 80 8.79 32.28 4.21
CA LYS A 80 7.37 32.61 4.17
C LYS A 80 6.77 32.14 2.85
N GLY A 81 5.67 31.41 2.92
CA GLY A 81 4.98 30.92 1.73
C GLY A 81 3.94 29.85 2.02
N THR A 82 3.61 29.11 0.97
CA THR A 82 2.59 28.06 0.98
C THR A 82 3.22 26.77 0.48
N TYR A 83 3.02 25.69 1.23
CA TYR A 83 3.36 24.34 0.81
C TYR A 83 2.23 23.79 -0.03
N VAL A 84 2.58 23.21 -1.18
CA VAL A 84 1.64 22.66 -2.15
C VAL A 84 1.87 21.16 -2.31
N CYS A 85 0.83 20.41 -2.59
CA CYS A 85 0.94 18.99 -2.91
C CYS A 85 1.81 18.82 -4.16
N ALA A 86 2.90 18.07 -4.06
CA ALA A 86 3.82 17.88 -5.18
C ALA A 86 3.18 17.14 -6.38
N GLY A 87 2.05 16.43 -6.18
CA GLY A 87 1.32 15.76 -7.26
C GLY A 87 0.30 16.64 -7.97
N CYS A 88 -0.55 17.36 -7.23
CA CYS A 88 -1.69 18.09 -7.80
C CYS A 88 -1.61 19.62 -7.65
N GLN A 89 -0.57 20.13 -7.00
CA GLN A 89 -0.34 21.55 -6.72
C GLN A 89 -1.39 22.25 -5.84
N THR A 90 -2.29 21.48 -5.22
CA THR A 90 -3.23 22.00 -4.21
C THR A 90 -2.46 22.58 -3.01
N PRO A 91 -2.76 23.82 -2.57
CA PRO A 91 -2.23 24.37 -1.32
C PRO A 91 -2.62 23.55 -0.11
N VAL A 92 -1.67 23.02 0.66
CA VAL A 92 -1.97 22.15 1.81
C VAL A 92 -1.63 22.80 3.16
N PHE A 93 -0.53 23.55 3.24
CA PHE A 93 -0.10 24.19 4.48
C PHE A 93 0.46 25.60 4.24
N LYS A 94 0.35 26.46 5.26
CA LYS A 94 1.01 27.77 5.25
C LYS A 94 2.23 27.74 6.16
N SER A 95 3.30 28.44 5.76
CA SER A 95 4.53 28.55 6.55
C SER A 95 4.31 29.12 7.96
N GLU A 96 3.28 29.97 8.15
CA GLU A 96 2.94 30.55 9.45
C GLU A 96 2.50 29.49 10.49
N HIS A 97 2.03 28.34 10.02
CA HIS A 97 1.61 27.21 10.84
C HIS A 97 2.70 26.15 11.01
N LYS A 98 3.85 26.32 10.35
CA LYS A 98 4.98 25.40 10.45
C LYS A 98 5.74 25.63 11.75
N PHE A 99 6.09 24.54 12.43
CA PHE A 99 6.91 24.58 13.64
C PHE A 99 7.96 23.46 13.66
N ASP A 100 8.95 23.59 14.54
CA ASP A 100 9.96 22.55 14.76
C ASP A 100 9.48 21.61 15.87
N SER A 101 9.04 20.41 15.46
CA SER A 101 8.53 19.38 16.37
C SER A 101 9.63 18.47 16.93
N GLY A 102 10.86 18.51 16.38
CA GLY A 102 11.91 17.55 16.68
C GLY A 102 11.64 16.11 16.21
N THR A 103 10.57 15.86 15.45
CA THR A 103 10.17 14.51 15.02
C THR A 103 11.02 13.94 13.88
N GLY A 104 11.61 14.82 13.06
CA GLY A 104 12.34 14.45 11.85
C GLY A 104 11.59 14.70 10.54
N TRP A 105 10.33 15.13 10.58
CA TRP A 105 9.53 15.51 9.40
C TRP A 105 8.98 16.93 9.52
N PRO A 106 8.67 17.62 8.39
CA PRO A 106 7.95 18.89 8.44
C PRO A 106 6.66 18.77 9.25
N SER A 107 6.41 19.71 10.16
CA SER A 107 5.25 19.69 11.05
C SER A 107 4.50 21.01 11.01
N PHE A 108 3.18 20.93 10.96
CA PHE A 108 2.27 22.06 10.89
C PHE A 108 1.16 21.89 11.93
N ASP A 109 0.71 22.99 12.54
CA ASP A 109 -0.34 22.92 13.56
C ASP A 109 -1.75 22.81 12.97
N ARG A 110 -1.91 23.15 11.68
CA ARG A 110 -3.15 23.01 10.91
C ARG A 110 -2.88 22.99 9.41
N ALA A 111 -3.74 22.27 8.69
CA ALA A 111 -3.85 22.34 7.24
C ALA A 111 -4.68 23.55 6.78
N ILE A 112 -4.62 23.85 5.49
CA ILE A 112 -5.60 24.73 4.85
C ILE A 112 -6.93 23.98 4.78
N GLU A 113 -7.97 24.57 5.36
CA GLU A 113 -9.30 23.95 5.47
C GLU A 113 -9.86 23.55 4.09
N GLY A 114 -10.33 22.32 3.98
CA GLY A 114 -10.90 21.75 2.75
C GLY A 114 -9.90 21.19 1.74
N ASN A 115 -8.59 21.31 2.00
CA ASN A 115 -7.55 20.89 1.04
C ASN A 115 -6.78 19.61 1.45
N VAL A 116 -7.09 19.05 2.62
CA VAL A 116 -6.52 17.79 3.12
C VAL A 116 -7.67 16.89 3.58
N GLU A 117 -7.67 15.64 3.14
CA GLU A 117 -8.60 14.61 3.60
C GLU A 117 -7.95 13.77 4.70
N TYR A 118 -8.76 13.21 5.59
CA TYR A 118 -8.29 12.40 6.72
C TYR A 118 -8.90 11.00 6.65
N GLU A 119 -8.07 9.97 6.79
CA GLU A 119 -8.49 8.57 6.88
C GLU A 119 -7.93 7.93 8.14
N THR A 120 -8.62 6.94 8.72
CA THR A 120 -8.05 6.14 9.81
C THR A 120 -7.33 4.93 9.24
N ASP A 121 -6.02 4.81 9.49
CA ASP A 121 -5.21 3.66 9.07
C ASP A 121 -4.73 2.81 10.27
N TYR A 122 -4.50 1.51 10.03
CA TYR A 122 -4.01 0.55 11.01
C TYR A 122 -2.69 -0.12 10.58
N LYS A 123 -1.93 0.50 9.66
CA LYS A 123 -0.78 -0.12 8.97
C LYS A 123 0.34 -0.57 9.92
N ILE A 124 0.37 -0.04 11.14
CA ILE A 124 1.39 -0.36 12.16
C ILE A 124 0.82 -0.98 13.45
N GLY A 125 -0.40 -1.53 13.40
CA GLY A 125 -1.01 -2.29 14.50
C GLY A 125 -1.83 -1.48 15.51
N TYR A 126 -1.89 -0.16 15.36
CA TYR A 126 -2.76 0.74 16.12
C TYR A 126 -3.33 1.83 15.20
N PRO A 127 -4.50 2.43 15.53
CA PRO A 127 -5.12 3.43 14.68
C PRO A 127 -4.28 4.71 14.61
N ARG A 128 -4.12 5.25 13.41
CA ARG A 128 -3.59 6.58 13.12
C ARG A 128 -4.57 7.33 12.24
N THR A 129 -4.52 8.65 12.28
CA THR A 129 -5.17 9.49 11.27
C THR A 129 -4.15 9.82 10.19
N GLU A 130 -4.31 9.25 8.99
CA GLU A 130 -3.54 9.55 7.79
C GLU A 130 -4.11 10.80 7.12
N GLU A 131 -3.24 11.63 6.54
CA GLU A 131 -3.57 12.83 5.78
C GLU A 131 -3.30 12.56 4.29
N HIS A 132 -4.24 12.92 3.40
CA HIS A 132 -4.18 12.66 1.95
C HIS A 132 -4.47 13.91 1.12
#